data_AF-A0A2L2WX99-F1
#
_entry.id   AF-A0A2L2WX99-F1
#
_cell.length_a   1.000
_cell.length_b   1.000
_cell.length_c   1.000
_cell.angle_alpha   90.00
_cell.angle_beta   90.00
_cell.angle_gamma   90.00
#
_symmetry.space_group_name_H-M   'P 1'
#
loop_
_entity.id
_entity.type
_entity.pdbx_description
1 polymer ?
#
loop_
_entity_poly.entity_id
_entity_poly.type
_entity_poly.pdbx_seq_one_letter_code
_entity_poly.pdbx_strand_id
1 'polypeptide(L)'
;MSETTKNKYTLETLLPLNVSYDRDHILRQQDVDMINILVEVIEGSRSILTPKVGDRMRHVDRDGDFYGHALLENLRADGMSVCLAPYVPFVGIGDPDIWLSVSGGPFTSIDPAEMKFIGWEDGVFSAWGHCGPCANGSVRFMAKVAKWEYFDPEPLYGDFSTETWRKLYVRINDNPESRYRYVANGTAFRDDADFDKFKKNYEATVFNHSDSMLVVWCFRDKTEFLQEDEWNRLDLPMQERMYNGQLVKVKIKKDMERHISTFYRIELPPITY
;
A
#
# COMPACT_ATOMS: atom_id res chain seq x y z
N MET A 1 6.02 25.62 -10.52
CA MET A 1 6.96 24.82 -11.33
C MET A 1 7.90 24.10 -10.37
N SER A 2 8.15 22.81 -10.53
CA SER A 2 9.29 22.18 -9.85
C SER A 2 10.58 22.70 -10.50
N GLU A 3 11.62 22.93 -9.71
CA GLU A 3 12.96 23.19 -10.25
C GLU A 3 13.39 21.99 -11.11
N THR A 4 13.80 22.25 -12.35
CA THR A 4 14.30 21.21 -13.26
C THR A 4 15.68 20.77 -12.81
N THR A 5 15.83 19.52 -12.36
CA THR A 5 17.14 18.97 -12.00
C THR A 5 17.88 18.55 -13.25
N LYS A 6 18.98 19.24 -13.58
CA LYS A 6 19.93 18.81 -14.59
C LYS A 6 21.00 17.93 -13.96
N ASN A 7 21.39 16.87 -14.67
CA ASN A 7 22.46 15.96 -14.26
C ASN A 7 22.26 15.39 -12.84
N LYS A 8 21.02 14.96 -12.53
CA LYS A 8 20.65 14.37 -11.23
C LYS A 8 21.51 13.17 -10.86
N TYR A 9 21.88 12.37 -11.86
CA TYR A 9 22.63 11.14 -11.70
C TYR A 9 24.05 11.24 -12.27
N THR A 10 24.93 10.53 -11.60
CA THR A 10 26.28 10.12 -11.98
C THR A 10 26.34 8.59 -11.95
N LEU A 11 27.43 7.98 -12.44
CA LEU A 11 27.62 6.53 -12.27
C LEU A 11 27.53 6.10 -10.80
N GLU A 12 28.18 6.86 -9.91
CA GLU A 12 28.23 6.58 -8.47
C GLU A 12 26.85 6.63 -7.80
N THR A 13 25.99 7.56 -8.22
CA THR A 13 24.66 7.75 -7.61
C THR A 13 23.59 6.87 -8.26
N LEU A 14 23.78 6.43 -9.50
CA LEU A 14 22.86 5.53 -10.20
C LEU A 14 23.14 4.05 -9.90
N LEU A 15 24.40 3.68 -9.59
CA LEU A 15 24.82 2.31 -9.29
C LEU A 15 24.05 1.65 -8.14
N PRO A 16 23.79 2.30 -6.98
CA PRO A 16 23.07 1.66 -5.88
C PRO A 16 21.64 1.23 -6.24
N LEU A 17 21.03 1.88 -7.22
CA LEU A 17 19.69 1.53 -7.72
C LEU A 17 19.72 0.37 -8.73
N ASN A 18 20.91 0.03 -9.25
CA ASN A 18 21.11 -0.77 -10.45
C ASN A 18 22.19 -1.86 -10.30
N VAL A 19 22.49 -2.30 -9.07
CA VAL A 19 23.54 -3.30 -8.79
C VAL A 19 23.37 -4.58 -9.62
N SER A 20 22.14 -5.05 -9.81
CA SER A 20 21.87 -6.23 -10.64
C SER A 20 22.16 -5.96 -12.11
N TYR A 21 21.75 -4.80 -12.64
CA TYR A 21 22.00 -4.42 -14.03
C TYR A 21 23.50 -4.26 -14.29
N ASP A 22 24.22 -3.59 -13.38
CA ASP A 22 25.67 -3.37 -13.48
C ASP A 22 26.46 -4.68 -13.52
N ARG A 23 26.09 -5.67 -12.71
CA ARG A 23 26.75 -6.98 -12.71
C ARG A 23 26.71 -7.67 -14.08
N ASP A 24 25.58 -7.56 -14.79
CA ASP A 24 25.34 -8.33 -16.00
C ASP A 24 25.66 -7.53 -17.28
N HIS A 25 25.50 -6.20 -17.24
CA HIS A 25 25.60 -5.32 -18.41
C HIS A 25 26.65 -4.21 -18.28
N ILE A 26 27.18 -3.99 -17.07
CA ILE A 26 28.12 -2.92 -16.69
C ILE A 26 27.49 -1.54 -16.90
N LEU A 27 27.22 -0.81 -15.83
CA LEU A 27 26.62 0.53 -15.91
C LEU A 27 27.60 1.50 -16.59
N ARG A 28 27.13 2.20 -17.63
CA ARG A 28 27.96 3.12 -18.43
C ARG A 28 27.45 4.54 -18.36
N GLN A 29 28.32 5.48 -18.75
CA GLN A 29 27.96 6.88 -18.87
C GLN A 29 26.77 7.09 -19.84
N GLN A 30 26.66 6.25 -20.88
CA GLN A 30 25.50 6.27 -21.79
C GLN A 30 24.16 6.01 -21.07
N ASP A 31 24.16 5.13 -20.06
CA ASP A 31 22.97 4.89 -19.24
C ASP A 31 22.63 6.13 -18.42
N VAL A 32 23.64 6.73 -17.78
CA VAL A 32 23.50 7.94 -16.96
C VAL A 32 22.98 9.12 -17.78
N ASP A 33 23.53 9.35 -18.97
CA ASP A 33 23.13 10.44 -19.85
C ASP A 33 21.67 10.29 -20.28
N MET A 34 21.27 9.07 -20.69
CA MET A 34 19.90 8.76 -21.07
C MET A 34 18.91 8.89 -19.90
N ILE A 35 19.27 8.43 -18.70
CA ILE A 35 18.46 8.60 -17.50
C ILE A 35 18.32 10.09 -17.13
N ASN A 36 19.38 10.88 -17.22
CA ASN A 36 19.31 12.31 -16.91
C ASN A 36 18.41 13.08 -17.87
N ILE A 37 18.39 12.72 -19.16
CA ILE A 37 17.45 13.29 -20.12
C ILE A 37 16.01 12.96 -19.73
N LEU A 38 15.72 11.70 -19.36
CA LEU A 38 14.39 11.30 -18.91
C LEU A 38 13.96 12.05 -17.64
N VAL A 39 14.88 12.20 -16.67
CA VAL A 39 14.63 12.99 -15.45
C VAL A 39 14.30 14.45 -15.79
N GLU A 40 15.07 15.08 -16.69
CA GLU A 40 14.83 16.46 -17.10
C GLU A 40 13.45 16.65 -17.72
N VAL A 41 13.03 15.74 -18.62
CA VAL A 41 11.71 15.76 -19.25
C VAL A 41 10.59 15.49 -18.24
N ILE A 42 10.77 14.49 -17.36
CA ILE A 42 9.78 14.17 -16.33
C ILE A 42 9.62 15.34 -15.38
N GLU A 43 10.69 15.80 -14.73
CA GLU A 43 10.62 16.84 -13.70
C GLU A 43 10.26 18.22 -14.29
N GLY A 44 10.64 18.49 -15.54
CA GLY A 44 10.31 19.73 -16.25
C GLY A 44 8.86 19.84 -16.72
N SER A 45 8.17 18.71 -16.93
CA SER A 45 6.77 18.68 -17.39
C SER A 45 5.72 18.75 -16.28
N ARG A 46 6.13 18.64 -15.01
CA ARG A 46 5.18 18.54 -13.89
C ARG A 46 4.46 19.86 -13.60
N SER A 47 3.23 19.74 -13.12
CA SER A 47 2.36 20.87 -12.81
C SER A 47 1.65 20.66 -11.47
N ILE A 48 1.32 21.77 -10.80
CA ILE A 48 0.43 21.77 -9.63
C ILE A 48 -1.04 21.94 -10.04
N LEU A 49 -1.31 22.28 -11.30
CA LEU A 49 -2.64 22.61 -11.82
C LEU A 49 -3.25 21.50 -12.66
N THR A 50 -2.40 20.66 -13.28
CA THR A 50 -2.84 19.67 -14.26
C THR A 50 -2.12 18.36 -13.99
N PRO A 51 -2.85 17.29 -13.63
CA PRO A 51 -2.27 15.97 -13.49
C PRO A 51 -1.64 15.49 -14.80
N LYS A 52 -0.47 14.85 -14.71
CA LYS A 52 0.30 14.38 -15.86
C LYS A 52 0.57 12.89 -15.76
N VAL A 53 0.72 12.25 -16.92
CA VAL A 53 1.21 10.86 -17.01
C VAL A 53 2.52 10.74 -16.24
N GLY A 54 2.62 9.69 -15.41
CA GLY A 54 3.76 9.46 -14.52
C GLY A 54 3.66 10.13 -13.15
N ASP A 55 2.63 10.92 -12.87
CA ASP A 55 2.36 11.41 -11.51
C ASP A 55 1.91 10.27 -10.58
N ARG A 56 1.88 10.55 -9.28
CA ARG A 56 1.43 9.61 -8.24
C ARG A 56 0.16 10.11 -7.58
N MET A 57 -0.60 9.19 -6.99
CA MET A 57 -1.87 9.49 -6.36
C MET A 57 -2.07 8.70 -5.07
N ARG A 58 -2.61 9.38 -4.05
CA ARG A 58 -3.35 8.75 -2.96
C ARG A 58 -4.78 8.55 -3.41
N HIS A 59 -5.25 7.32 -3.37
CA HIS A 59 -6.59 6.95 -3.79
C HIS A 59 -7.27 6.13 -2.71
N VAL A 60 -8.53 6.41 -2.42
CA VAL A 60 -9.42 5.52 -1.67
C VAL A 60 -10.61 5.22 -2.56
N ASP A 61 -10.84 3.94 -2.83
CA ASP A 61 -11.98 3.53 -3.65
C ASP A 61 -13.30 3.52 -2.86
N ARG A 62 -14.42 3.29 -3.54
CA ARG A 62 -15.76 3.21 -2.91
C ARG A 62 -15.86 2.14 -1.83
N ASP A 63 -15.04 1.11 -1.95
CA ASP A 63 -14.97 -0.01 -1.03
C ASP A 63 -14.11 0.33 0.21
N GLY A 64 -13.50 1.51 0.27
CA GLY A 64 -12.62 1.97 1.34
C GLY A 64 -11.20 1.43 1.23
N ASP A 65 -10.83 0.79 0.11
CA ASP A 65 -9.48 0.30 -0.09
C ASP A 65 -8.53 1.44 -0.49
N PHE A 66 -7.45 1.61 0.26
CA PHE A 66 -6.47 2.68 0.12
C PHE A 66 -5.25 2.26 -0.70
N TYR A 67 -4.88 3.15 -1.61
CA TYR A 67 -3.74 3.03 -2.50
C TYR A 67 -2.88 4.29 -2.39
N GLY A 68 -1.77 4.22 -1.64
CA GLY A 68 -0.93 5.38 -1.33
C GLY A 68 0.02 5.85 -2.45
N HIS A 69 0.15 5.04 -3.50
CA HIS A 69 1.12 5.23 -4.60
C HIS A 69 0.53 4.82 -5.96
N ALA A 70 -0.76 5.05 -6.17
CA ALA A 70 -1.38 4.84 -7.48
C ALA A 70 -0.66 5.67 -8.56
N LEU A 71 -0.65 5.19 -9.80
CA LEU A 71 0.08 5.78 -10.92
C LEU A 71 -0.89 6.29 -11.98
N LEU A 72 -0.75 7.56 -12.36
CA LEU A 72 -1.41 8.11 -13.55
C LEU A 72 -0.71 7.55 -14.79
N GLU A 73 -1.37 6.59 -15.45
CA GLU A 73 -0.77 5.76 -16.50
C GLU A 73 -0.88 6.40 -17.87
N ASN A 74 -2.07 6.91 -18.21
CA ASN A 74 -2.35 7.42 -19.55
C ASN A 74 -3.56 8.35 -19.54
N LEU A 75 -3.59 9.32 -20.45
CA LEU A 75 -4.76 10.15 -20.66
C LEU A 75 -5.58 9.56 -21.82
N ARG A 76 -6.82 9.17 -21.53
CA ARG A 76 -7.76 8.58 -22.48
C ARG A 76 -8.95 9.52 -22.70
N ALA A 77 -9.81 9.16 -23.66
CA ALA A 77 -10.99 9.98 -23.99
C ALA A 77 -11.99 10.09 -22.83
N ASP A 78 -12.03 9.08 -21.96
CA ASP A 78 -12.92 8.96 -20.81
C ASP A 78 -12.33 9.49 -19.50
N GLY A 79 -11.07 9.92 -19.50
CA GLY A 79 -10.40 10.46 -18.31
C GLY A 79 -8.93 10.03 -18.21
N MET A 80 -8.33 10.30 -17.06
CA MET A 80 -7.01 9.77 -16.71
C MET A 80 -7.14 8.33 -16.24
N SER A 81 -6.50 7.42 -16.97
CA SER A 81 -6.32 6.04 -16.58
C SER A 81 -5.33 5.97 -15.40
N VAL A 82 -5.76 5.38 -14.30
CA VAL A 82 -4.97 5.25 -13.07
C VAL A 82 -4.81 3.78 -12.72
N CYS A 83 -3.57 3.34 -12.53
CA CYS A 83 -3.24 2.03 -11.98
C CYS A 83 -3.13 2.15 -10.46
N LEU A 84 -4.01 1.49 -9.71
CA LEU A 84 -4.11 1.67 -8.26
C LEU A 84 -2.96 0.97 -7.49
N ALA A 85 -2.52 -0.21 -7.92
CA ALA A 85 -1.31 -0.87 -7.42
C ALA A 85 -0.33 -1.17 -8.57
N PRO A 86 0.46 -0.18 -9.00
CA PRO A 86 1.39 -0.34 -10.12
C PRO A 86 2.66 -1.08 -9.69
N TYR A 87 3.21 -1.90 -10.59
CA TYR A 87 4.64 -2.21 -10.57
C TYR A 87 5.45 -1.00 -11.04
N VAL A 88 6.79 -1.07 -10.94
CA VAL A 88 7.65 0.00 -11.48
C VAL A 88 7.42 0.12 -12.99
N PRO A 89 6.93 1.27 -13.48
CA PRO A 89 6.57 1.43 -14.88
C PRO A 89 7.81 1.62 -15.75
N PHE A 90 7.75 1.09 -16.97
CA PHE A 90 8.71 1.45 -18.01
C PHE A 90 8.35 2.81 -18.61
N VAL A 91 9.36 3.65 -18.86
CA VAL A 91 9.19 5.00 -19.39
C VAL A 91 10.08 5.25 -20.60
N GLY A 92 9.58 6.06 -21.52
CA GLY A 92 10.35 6.69 -22.58
C GLY A 92 9.81 8.08 -22.90
N ILE A 93 10.58 8.87 -23.65
CA ILE A 93 10.12 10.17 -24.16
C ILE A 93 9.02 9.91 -25.20
N GLY A 94 7.93 10.65 -25.10
CA GLY A 94 6.76 10.55 -25.98
C GLY A 94 6.02 11.87 -26.08
N ASP A 95 5.02 11.94 -26.94
CA ASP A 95 4.15 13.12 -27.05
C ASP A 95 3.07 13.08 -25.97
N PRO A 96 2.86 14.13 -25.15
CA PRO A 96 3.60 15.40 -25.14
C PRO A 96 4.92 15.40 -24.39
N ASP A 97 5.09 14.51 -23.40
CA ASP A 97 6.26 14.50 -22.52
C ASP A 97 6.90 13.09 -22.44
N ILE A 98 6.12 12.12 -21.96
CA ILE A 98 6.54 10.73 -21.77
C ILE A 98 5.42 9.76 -22.13
N TRP A 99 5.78 8.52 -22.44
CA TRP A 99 4.86 7.38 -22.46
C TRP A 99 5.25 6.39 -21.37
N LEU A 100 4.28 5.61 -20.90
CA LEU A 100 4.48 4.55 -19.92
C LEU A 100 4.03 3.19 -20.44
N SER A 101 4.74 2.14 -20.05
CA SER A 101 4.28 0.76 -20.10
C SER A 101 4.10 0.27 -18.67
N VAL A 102 2.84 0.10 -18.26
CA VAL A 102 2.46 -0.17 -16.87
C VAL A 102 1.88 -1.58 -16.73
N SER A 103 2.32 -2.27 -15.69
CA SER A 103 1.75 -3.53 -15.21
C SER A 103 1.32 -3.36 -13.76
N GLY A 104 0.38 -4.19 -13.32
CA GLY A 104 -0.22 -4.11 -11.99
C GLY A 104 -1.74 -4.05 -12.09
N GLY A 105 -2.38 -3.43 -11.11
CA GLY A 105 -3.82 -3.20 -11.12
C GLY A 105 -4.41 -3.12 -9.71
N PRO A 106 -5.73 -2.91 -9.58
CA PRO A 106 -6.69 -2.67 -10.65
C PRO A 106 -6.48 -1.32 -11.35
N PHE A 107 -7.17 -1.12 -12.49
CA PHE A 107 -7.19 0.14 -13.23
C PHE A 107 -8.56 0.79 -13.11
N THR A 108 -8.57 2.12 -13.01
CA THR A 108 -9.78 2.95 -13.01
C THR A 108 -9.58 4.19 -13.89
N SER A 109 -10.66 4.90 -14.21
CA SER A 109 -10.67 6.12 -15.01
C SER A 109 -11.23 7.26 -14.17
N ILE A 110 -10.48 8.35 -14.02
CA ILE A 110 -10.81 9.47 -13.15
C ILE A 110 -10.71 10.77 -13.95
N ASP A 111 -11.68 11.68 -13.76
CA ASP A 111 -11.59 13.03 -14.33
C ASP A 111 -10.43 13.79 -13.66
N PRO A 112 -9.40 14.25 -14.42
CA PRO A 112 -8.31 15.04 -13.88
C PRO A 112 -8.75 16.27 -13.07
N ALA A 113 -9.92 16.84 -13.36
CA ALA A 113 -10.44 18.00 -12.64
C ALA A 113 -10.85 17.70 -11.20
N GLU A 114 -11.13 16.43 -10.87
CA GLU A 114 -11.48 16.01 -9.50
C GLU A 114 -10.24 15.68 -8.65
N MET A 115 -9.05 15.63 -9.27
CA MET A 115 -7.80 15.31 -8.59
C MET A 115 -7.27 16.54 -7.84
N LYS A 116 -6.97 16.38 -6.56
CA LYS A 116 -6.42 17.45 -5.72
C LYS A 116 -4.91 17.32 -5.59
N PHE A 117 -4.16 18.36 -5.96
CA PHE A 117 -2.72 18.41 -5.72
C PHE A 117 -2.44 18.45 -4.21
N ILE A 118 -1.58 17.55 -3.72
CA ILE A 118 -1.23 17.47 -2.29
C ILE A 118 0.28 17.58 -2.00
N GLY A 119 1.11 17.59 -3.04
CA GLY A 119 2.55 17.80 -2.87
C GLY A 119 3.39 17.15 -3.96
N TRP A 120 4.66 16.95 -3.65
CA TRP A 120 5.64 16.37 -4.55
C TRP A 120 6.20 15.09 -3.93
N GLU A 121 6.48 14.07 -4.74
CA GLU A 121 7.17 12.85 -4.28
C GLU A 121 8.14 12.33 -5.35
N ASP A 122 9.04 11.43 -4.96
CA ASP A 122 9.90 10.72 -5.91
C ASP A 122 9.15 9.54 -6.52
N GLY A 123 8.91 9.59 -7.83
CA GLY A 123 8.39 8.48 -8.61
C GLY A 123 9.54 7.58 -9.06
N VAL A 124 9.41 6.27 -8.84
CA VAL A 124 10.35 5.27 -9.37
C VAL A 124 9.93 4.86 -10.78
N PHE A 125 10.90 4.80 -11.70
CA PHE A 125 10.73 4.42 -13.10
C PHE A 125 11.83 3.47 -13.57
N SER A 126 11.57 2.76 -14.67
CA SER A 126 12.55 1.95 -15.38
C SER A 126 12.64 2.34 -16.86
N ALA A 127 13.83 2.30 -17.43
CA ALA A 127 14.08 2.47 -18.86
C ALA A 127 15.05 1.40 -19.35
N TRP A 128 15.09 1.15 -20.66
CA TRP A 128 16.11 0.25 -21.22
C TRP A 128 17.47 0.92 -21.19
N GLY A 129 18.47 0.22 -20.65
CA GLY A 129 19.86 0.67 -20.69
C GLY A 129 20.47 0.58 -22.09
N HIS A 130 21.77 0.84 -22.19
CA HIS A 130 22.50 0.89 -23.44
C HIS A 130 22.51 -0.45 -24.20
N CYS A 131 22.29 -1.58 -23.52
CA CYS A 131 22.13 -2.90 -24.13
C CYS A 131 20.74 -3.12 -24.78
N GLY A 132 19.80 -2.19 -24.61
CA GLY A 132 18.44 -2.30 -25.14
C GLY A 132 17.58 -3.35 -24.41
N PRO A 133 16.46 -3.79 -25.03
CA PRO A 133 15.53 -4.75 -24.44
C PRO A 133 16.14 -6.16 -24.34
N CYS A 134 16.70 -6.48 -23.17
CA CYS A 134 17.24 -7.81 -22.86
C CYS A 134 16.98 -8.20 -21.40
N ALA A 135 17.30 -9.46 -21.05
CA ALA A 135 17.16 -9.94 -19.68
C ALA A 135 17.99 -9.09 -18.70
N ASN A 136 17.35 -8.59 -17.64
CA ASN A 136 17.97 -7.67 -16.67
C ASN A 136 18.55 -6.39 -17.33
N GLY A 137 18.06 -5.99 -18.52
CA GLY A 137 18.55 -4.84 -19.28
C GLY A 137 17.94 -3.49 -18.88
N SER A 138 17.16 -3.43 -17.79
CA SER A 138 16.48 -2.21 -17.36
C SER A 138 17.29 -1.44 -16.32
N VAL A 139 17.40 -0.13 -16.50
CA VAL A 139 17.96 0.81 -15.54
C VAL A 139 16.82 1.50 -14.78
N ARG A 140 16.88 1.45 -13.45
CA ARG A 140 15.93 2.07 -12.52
C ARG A 140 16.45 3.42 -12.03
N PHE A 141 15.55 4.39 -11.91
CA PHE A 141 15.85 5.72 -11.44
C PHE A 141 14.62 6.36 -10.77
N MET A 142 14.82 7.52 -10.16
CA MET A 142 13.78 8.31 -9.49
C MET A 142 13.71 9.71 -10.07
N ALA A 143 12.50 10.20 -10.30
CA ALA A 143 12.23 11.56 -10.74
C ALA A 143 11.14 12.18 -9.87
N LYS A 144 11.27 13.48 -9.58
CA LYS A 144 10.28 14.23 -8.80
C LYS A 144 9.00 14.39 -9.61
N VAL A 145 7.88 13.96 -9.05
CA VAL A 145 6.56 14.03 -9.68
C VAL A 145 5.53 14.66 -8.76
N ALA A 146 4.42 15.13 -9.35
CA ALA A 146 3.32 15.63 -8.54
C ALA A 146 2.59 14.46 -7.88
N LYS A 147 2.15 14.69 -6.64
CA LYS A 147 1.32 13.80 -5.86
C LYS A 147 -0.08 14.39 -5.77
N TRP A 148 -1.05 13.59 -6.21
CA TRP A 148 -2.46 13.92 -6.23
C TRP A 148 -3.23 13.11 -5.19
N GLU A 149 -4.45 13.53 -4.90
CA GLU A 149 -5.37 12.87 -4.00
C GLU A 149 -6.74 12.76 -4.68
N TYR A 150 -7.35 11.60 -4.55
CA TYR A 150 -8.71 11.33 -5.00
C TYR A 150 -9.39 10.35 -4.04
N PHE A 151 -10.66 10.61 -3.76
CA PHE A 151 -11.53 9.71 -3.01
C PHE A 151 -12.74 9.45 -3.88
N ASP A 152 -13.05 8.19 -4.14
CA ASP A 152 -14.26 7.87 -4.88
C ASP A 152 -15.50 8.45 -4.14
N PRO A 153 -16.46 9.00 -4.89
CA PRO A 153 -17.70 9.47 -4.28
C PRO A 153 -18.55 8.30 -3.78
N GLU A 154 -19.41 8.57 -2.79
CA GLU A 154 -20.37 7.60 -2.23
C GLU A 154 -19.71 6.32 -1.69
N PRO A 155 -18.93 6.42 -0.59
CA PRO A 155 -18.30 5.25 0.03
C PRO A 155 -19.35 4.29 0.59
N LEU A 156 -19.16 2.98 0.36
CA LEU A 156 -20.10 1.94 0.76
C LEU A 156 -20.14 1.72 2.28
N TYR A 157 -19.05 2.07 2.97
CA TYR A 157 -18.87 1.79 4.39
C TYR A 157 -18.61 3.06 5.21
N GLY A 158 -19.06 4.23 4.75
CA GLY A 158 -18.82 5.50 5.44
C GLY A 158 -17.33 5.89 5.45
N ASP A 159 -16.82 6.39 6.58
CA ASP A 159 -15.47 6.96 6.68
C ASP A 159 -14.34 5.91 6.85
N PHE A 160 -14.66 4.61 6.70
CA PHE A 160 -13.65 3.57 6.83
C PHE A 160 -12.71 3.53 5.62
N SER A 161 -11.41 3.43 5.91
CA SER A 161 -10.37 3.28 4.89
C SER A 161 -9.26 2.35 5.36
N THR A 162 -8.76 1.48 4.46
CA THR A 162 -7.61 0.63 4.75
C THR A 162 -6.30 1.41 4.85
N GLU A 163 -6.32 2.75 4.80
CA GLU A 163 -5.17 3.59 5.17
C GLU A 163 -4.82 3.43 6.66
N THR A 164 -5.84 3.42 7.53
CA THR A 164 -5.67 3.34 8.99
C THR A 164 -6.41 2.16 9.63
N TRP A 165 -7.47 1.67 8.99
CA TRP A 165 -8.24 0.55 9.48
C TRP A 165 -7.77 -0.78 8.89
N ARG A 166 -8.26 -1.87 9.48
CA ARG A 166 -8.21 -3.22 8.90
C ARG A 166 -9.60 -3.57 8.36
N LYS A 167 -9.65 -4.05 7.12
CA LYS A 167 -10.85 -4.58 6.47
C LYS A 167 -10.77 -6.10 6.40
N LEU A 168 -11.88 -6.78 6.67
CA LEU A 168 -12.02 -8.23 6.59
C LEU A 168 -13.29 -8.59 5.82
N TYR A 169 -13.15 -9.48 4.83
CA TYR A 169 -14.28 -10.21 4.26
C TYR A 169 -14.50 -11.46 5.10
N VAL A 170 -15.66 -11.54 5.76
CA VAL A 170 -16.04 -12.64 6.64
C VAL A 170 -17.18 -13.41 6.00
N ARG A 171 -16.90 -14.64 5.56
CA ARG A 171 -17.91 -15.56 5.04
C ARG A 171 -18.68 -16.18 6.20
N ILE A 172 -20.00 -16.22 6.07
CA ILE A 172 -20.90 -16.96 6.96
C ILE A 172 -21.02 -18.39 6.43
N ASN A 173 -20.86 -19.36 7.32
CA ASN A 173 -20.99 -20.78 7.03
C ASN A 173 -22.13 -21.37 7.84
N ASP A 174 -23.24 -21.68 7.17
CA ASP A 174 -24.44 -22.25 7.77
C ASP A 174 -24.42 -23.79 7.84
N ASN A 175 -23.33 -24.44 7.41
CA ASN A 175 -23.19 -25.88 7.57
C ASN A 175 -23.01 -26.23 9.06
N PRO A 176 -23.94 -26.97 9.68
CA PRO A 176 -23.87 -27.33 11.10
C PRO A 176 -22.67 -28.23 11.45
N GLU A 177 -22.11 -28.94 10.47
CA GLU A 177 -20.90 -29.77 10.65
C GLU A 177 -19.60 -28.95 10.59
N SER A 178 -19.68 -27.65 10.27
CA SER A 178 -18.49 -26.82 10.24
C SER A 178 -17.98 -26.50 11.64
N ARG A 179 -16.66 -26.59 11.80
CA ARG A 179 -15.98 -26.16 13.04
C ARG A 179 -16.09 -24.65 13.30
N TYR A 180 -16.28 -23.85 12.26
CA TYR A 180 -16.29 -22.39 12.33
C TYR A 180 -17.46 -21.82 11.54
N ARG A 181 -18.31 -21.05 12.23
CA ARG A 181 -19.43 -20.34 11.61
C ARG A 181 -18.97 -19.16 10.75
N TYR A 182 -17.91 -18.47 11.16
CA TYR A 182 -17.39 -17.30 10.44
C TYR A 182 -15.96 -17.54 10.00
N VAL A 183 -15.68 -17.35 8.72
CA VAL A 183 -14.36 -17.61 8.14
C VAL A 183 -13.89 -16.38 7.38
N ALA A 184 -12.70 -15.90 7.70
CA ALA A 184 -12.05 -14.79 7.04
C ALA A 184 -10.61 -15.15 6.67
N ASN A 185 -9.96 -14.31 5.85
CA ASN A 185 -8.55 -14.54 5.55
C ASN A 185 -7.69 -14.39 6.82
N GLY A 186 -7.00 -15.46 7.20
CA GLY A 186 -6.12 -15.50 8.38
C GLY A 186 -6.82 -15.59 9.74
N THR A 187 -8.15 -15.70 9.82
CA THR A 187 -8.87 -15.89 11.09
C THR A 187 -10.23 -16.56 10.90
N ALA A 188 -10.71 -17.26 11.92
CA ALA A 188 -12.02 -17.90 11.91
C ALA A 188 -12.62 -17.88 13.32
N PHE A 189 -13.93 -17.77 13.41
CA PHE A 189 -14.67 -17.71 14.66
C PHE A 189 -15.63 -18.88 14.74
N ARG A 190 -15.62 -19.57 15.89
CA ARG A 190 -16.41 -20.79 16.08
C ARG A 190 -17.90 -20.50 15.96
N ASP A 191 -18.34 -19.46 16.65
CA ASP A 191 -19.73 -19.11 16.88
C ASP A 191 -19.87 -17.58 17.06
N ASP A 192 -21.09 -17.13 17.36
CA ASP A 192 -21.42 -15.72 17.55
C ASP A 192 -20.68 -15.12 18.76
N ALA A 193 -20.44 -15.89 19.82
CA ALA A 193 -19.76 -15.41 21.02
C ALA A 193 -18.27 -15.15 20.77
N ASP A 194 -17.61 -16.02 20.00
CA ASP A 194 -16.22 -15.83 19.57
C ASP A 194 -16.09 -14.61 18.65
N PHE A 195 -17.05 -14.43 17.73
CA PHE A 195 -17.08 -13.26 16.85
C PHE A 195 -17.39 -11.96 17.62
N ASP A 196 -18.29 -11.98 18.60
CA ASP A 196 -18.57 -10.84 19.50
C ASP A 196 -17.36 -10.44 20.32
N LYS A 197 -16.60 -11.42 20.83
CA LYS A 197 -15.33 -11.16 21.53
C LYS A 197 -14.32 -10.49 20.59
N PHE A 198 -14.24 -10.92 19.33
CA PHE A 198 -13.43 -10.25 18.32
C PHE A 198 -13.88 -8.80 18.11
N LYS A 199 -15.16 -8.56 17.85
CA LYS A 199 -15.68 -7.21 17.61
C LYS A 199 -15.36 -6.26 18.76
N LYS A 200 -15.54 -6.72 20.00
CA LYS A 200 -15.19 -5.95 21.20
C LYS A 200 -13.68 -5.68 21.30
N ASN A 201 -12.82 -6.65 21.03
CA ASN A 201 -11.38 -6.48 21.19
C ASN A 201 -10.77 -5.51 20.17
N TYR A 202 -11.38 -5.42 18.99
CA TYR A 202 -10.88 -4.68 17.84
C TYR A 202 -11.73 -3.47 17.46
N GLU A 203 -12.70 -3.05 18.28
CA GLU A 203 -13.63 -1.95 17.95
C GLU A 203 -14.25 -2.13 16.56
N ALA A 204 -14.73 -3.35 16.29
CA ALA A 204 -15.15 -3.70 14.95
C ALA A 204 -16.59 -3.24 14.64
N THR A 205 -16.75 -2.69 13.45
CA THR A 205 -18.04 -2.37 12.83
C THR A 205 -18.30 -3.37 11.70
N VAL A 206 -19.52 -3.89 11.64
CA VAL A 206 -19.91 -4.95 10.69
C VAL A 206 -20.96 -4.44 9.73
N PHE A 207 -20.72 -4.65 8.45
CA PHE A 207 -21.64 -4.34 7.36
C PHE A 207 -22.07 -5.62 6.67
N ASN A 208 -23.32 -5.66 6.24
CA ASN A 208 -23.81 -6.75 5.43
C ASN A 208 -23.45 -6.48 3.96
N HIS A 209 -22.73 -7.40 3.33
CA HIS A 209 -22.32 -7.26 1.92
C HIS A 209 -23.12 -8.19 1.00
N SER A 210 -23.45 -9.39 1.47
CA SER A 210 -24.42 -10.30 0.84
C SER A 210 -24.94 -11.29 1.88
N ASP A 211 -25.94 -12.11 1.49
CA ASP A 211 -26.56 -13.08 2.40
C ASP A 211 -25.56 -14.02 3.11
N SER A 212 -24.40 -14.29 2.51
CA SER A 212 -23.37 -15.16 3.08
C SER A 212 -22.03 -14.46 3.35
N MET A 213 -21.96 -13.13 3.26
CA MET A 213 -20.72 -12.39 3.43
C MET A 213 -20.92 -11.05 4.15
N LEU A 214 -20.07 -10.84 5.16
CA LEU A 214 -19.97 -9.60 5.92
C LEU A 214 -18.67 -8.89 5.55
N VAL A 215 -18.70 -7.56 5.56
CA VAL A 215 -17.50 -6.71 5.56
C VAL A 215 -17.33 -6.17 6.96
N VAL A 216 -16.17 -6.43 7.56
CA VAL A 216 -15.85 -6.02 8.92
C VAL A 216 -14.69 -5.04 8.89
N TRP A 217 -14.93 -3.86 9.43
CA TRP A 217 -13.93 -2.83 9.65
C TRP A 217 -13.53 -2.84 11.11
N CYS A 218 -12.24 -2.93 11.41
CA CYS A 218 -11.77 -3.01 12.77
C CYS A 218 -10.38 -2.38 12.93
N PHE A 219 -9.96 -2.21 14.17
CA PHE A 219 -8.61 -1.76 14.48
C PHE A 219 -7.59 -2.79 13.98
N ARG A 220 -6.43 -2.28 13.56
CA ARG A 220 -5.27 -3.10 13.22
C ARG A 220 -4.69 -3.73 14.49
N ASP A 221 -4.18 -4.94 14.38
CA ASP A 221 -3.47 -5.59 15.48
C ASP A 221 -2.00 -5.17 15.53
N LYS A 222 -1.52 -4.90 16.74
CA LYS A 222 -0.09 -4.83 17.05
C LYS A 222 0.17 -5.79 18.21
N THR A 223 1.21 -6.61 18.13
CA THR A 223 1.63 -7.45 19.26
C THR A 223 2.92 -6.88 19.84
N GLU A 224 2.96 -6.72 21.16
CA GLU A 224 4.15 -6.32 21.90
C GLU A 224 4.44 -7.37 22.99
N PHE A 225 5.70 -7.78 23.07
CA PHE A 225 6.18 -8.67 24.12
C PHE A 225 6.86 -7.84 25.20
N LEU A 226 6.48 -8.08 26.45
CA LEU A 226 7.01 -7.40 27.62
C LEU A 226 7.55 -8.42 28.60
N GLN A 227 8.53 -8.00 29.40
CA GLN A 227 8.95 -8.76 30.56
C GLN A 227 7.79 -8.89 31.56
N GLU A 228 7.75 -9.98 32.32
CA GLU A 228 6.61 -10.29 33.20
C GLU A 228 6.32 -9.15 34.21
N ASP A 229 7.36 -8.58 34.80
CA ASP A 229 7.22 -7.44 35.73
C ASP A 229 6.62 -6.20 35.07
N GLU A 230 7.02 -5.88 33.83
CA GLU A 230 6.48 -4.76 33.07
C GLU A 230 5.03 -5.01 32.68
N TRP A 231 4.72 -6.22 32.22
CA TRP A 231 3.37 -6.62 31.87
C TRP A 231 2.44 -6.57 33.08
N ASN A 232 2.89 -7.00 34.26
CA ASN A 232 2.13 -6.96 35.50
C ASN A 232 1.79 -5.52 35.93
N ARG A 233 2.70 -4.55 35.70
CA ARG A 233 2.50 -3.13 36.01
C ARG A 233 1.49 -2.42 35.10
N LEU A 234 1.15 -2.99 33.94
CA LEU A 234 0.10 -2.41 33.07
C LEU A 234 -1.26 -2.43 33.79
N ASP A 235 -1.85 -1.27 34.00
CA ASP A 235 -3.21 -1.12 34.53
C ASP A 235 -4.26 -1.37 33.43
N LEU A 236 -4.33 -2.62 32.98
CA LEU A 236 -5.23 -3.09 31.95
C LEU A 236 -5.80 -4.45 32.36
N PRO A 237 -7.06 -4.75 31.99
CA PRO A 237 -7.67 -6.04 32.30
C PRO A 237 -6.92 -7.17 31.60
N MET A 238 -6.62 -8.22 32.36
CA MET A 238 -6.10 -9.48 31.82
C MET A 238 -7.23 -10.28 31.21
N GLN A 239 -6.97 -10.88 30.06
CA GLN A 239 -7.82 -11.90 29.46
C GLN A 239 -6.99 -13.01 28.85
N GLU A 240 -7.60 -14.17 28.69
CA GLU A 240 -6.97 -15.32 28.04
C GLU A 240 -7.38 -15.41 26.56
N ARG A 241 -6.41 -15.75 25.72
CA ARG A 241 -6.60 -15.89 24.28
C ARG A 241 -5.74 -17.02 23.71
N MET A 242 -6.31 -17.75 22.76
CA MET A 242 -5.61 -18.82 22.05
C MET A 242 -4.66 -18.23 21.00
N TYR A 243 -3.38 -18.60 21.06
CA TYR A 243 -2.37 -18.32 20.04
C TYR A 243 -1.63 -19.61 19.73
N ASN A 244 -1.61 -20.03 18.46
CA ASN A 244 -0.91 -21.25 17.99
C ASN A 244 -1.19 -22.51 18.84
N GLY A 245 -2.43 -22.68 19.29
CA GLY A 245 -2.85 -23.83 20.11
C GLY A 245 -2.51 -23.72 21.61
N GLN A 246 -1.95 -22.60 22.06
CA GLN A 246 -1.67 -22.32 23.46
C GLN A 246 -2.52 -21.18 24.00
N LEU A 247 -3.02 -21.34 25.23
CA LEU A 247 -3.72 -20.29 25.94
C LEU A 247 -2.71 -19.30 26.52
N VAL A 248 -2.81 -18.04 26.14
CA VAL A 248 -1.88 -16.98 26.52
C VAL A 248 -2.64 -15.86 27.23
N LYS A 249 -2.06 -15.36 28.33
CA LYS A 249 -2.54 -14.15 29.03
C LYS A 249 -2.18 -12.92 28.22
N VAL A 250 -3.17 -12.08 27.94
CA VAL A 250 -3.00 -10.83 27.20
C VAL A 250 -3.68 -9.67 27.90
N LYS A 251 -3.07 -8.49 27.78
CA LYS A 251 -3.69 -7.20 28.11
C LYS A 251 -3.83 -6.41 26.81
N ILE A 252 -4.98 -5.75 26.62
CA ILE A 252 -5.26 -5.02 25.36
C ILE A 252 -5.35 -3.54 25.67
N LYS A 253 -4.58 -2.74 24.93
CA LYS A 253 -4.75 -1.28 24.86
C LYS A 253 -5.26 -0.91 23.49
N LYS A 254 -6.19 0.03 23.44
CA LYS A 254 -6.78 0.53 22.21
C LYS A 254 -6.34 1.97 22.01
N ASP A 255 -5.80 2.26 20.83
CA ASP A 255 -5.51 3.58 20.35
C ASP A 255 -6.62 3.97 19.38
N MET A 256 -7.53 4.82 19.85
CA MET A 256 -8.71 5.22 19.09
C MET A 256 -8.37 6.16 17.94
N GLU A 257 -7.28 6.92 18.04
CA GLU A 257 -6.86 7.88 17.01
C GLU A 257 -6.16 7.17 15.86
N ARG A 258 -5.34 6.16 16.16
CA ARG A 258 -4.60 5.40 15.15
C ARG A 258 -5.31 4.15 14.66
N HIS A 259 -6.46 3.81 15.27
CA HIS A 259 -7.21 2.59 15.02
C HIS A 259 -6.35 1.32 15.22
N ILE A 260 -5.65 1.24 16.36
CA ILE A 260 -4.75 0.12 16.70
C ILE A 260 -5.18 -0.53 18.02
N SER A 261 -5.28 -1.86 18.02
CA SER A 261 -5.36 -2.68 19.22
C SER A 261 -4.00 -3.32 19.50
N THR A 262 -3.33 -2.88 20.56
CA THR A 262 -2.06 -3.45 21.01
C THR A 262 -2.32 -4.58 22.01
N PHE A 263 -1.85 -5.77 21.67
CA PHE A 263 -1.89 -6.97 22.50
C PHE A 263 -0.55 -7.14 23.20
N TYR A 264 -0.52 -6.83 24.49
CA TYR A 264 0.64 -7.05 25.35
C TYR A 264 0.67 -8.49 25.83
N ARG A 265 1.77 -9.17 25.53
CA ARG A 265 2.04 -10.56 25.91
C ARG A 265 3.29 -10.62 26.77
N ILE A 266 3.37 -11.61 27.64
CA ILE A 266 4.59 -11.89 28.38
C ILE A 266 5.60 -12.53 27.40
N GLU A 267 6.82 -12.00 27.38
CA GLU A 267 7.95 -12.61 26.68
C GLU A 267 8.28 -13.95 27.34
N LEU A 268 8.16 -15.04 26.58
CA LEU A 268 8.56 -16.34 27.08
C LEU A 268 10.09 -16.42 27.03
N PRO A 269 10.76 -16.92 28.10
CA PRO A 269 12.20 -17.13 28.04
C PRO A 269 12.54 -18.05 26.86
N PRO A 270 13.68 -17.82 26.18
CA PRO A 270 14.10 -18.68 25.08
C PRO A 270 14.16 -20.13 25.56
N ILE A 271 13.55 -21.03 24.78
CA ILE A 271 13.69 -22.47 25.01
C ILE A 271 15.15 -22.81 24.68
N THR A 272 15.99 -22.94 25.70
CA THR A 272 17.31 -23.55 25.56
C THR A 272 17.12 -25.05 25.32
N TYR A 273 17.41 -25.49 24.09
CA TYR A 273 17.57 -26.90 23.74
C TYR A 273 18.95 -27.41 24.14
#